data_AF-A0A7S0NNH1-F1
#
_entry.id   AF-A0A7S0NNH1-F1
#
_cell.length_a   1.000
_cell.length_b   1.000
_cell.length_c   1.000
_cell.angle_alpha   90.00
_cell.angle_beta   90.00
_cell.angle_gamma   90.00
#
_symmetry.space_group_name_H-M   'P 1'
#
loop_
_entity.id
_entity.type
_entity.pdbx_description
1 polymer ?
#
loop_
_entity_poly.entity_id
_entity_poly.type
_entity_poly.pdbx_seq_one_letter_code
_entity_poly.pdbx_strand_id
1 'polypeptide(L)'
;NFLNHFREAGVGDAWVALPELFKRAGYLVTGANKLYHEGLPPNFDLPRSWSTSGPDGEPWPYLDEVPANASTSCDHANLSFTDDGRFCLTTPVPERYLTDEAAARLVASRLADAIASWEKTSQPFFVGLGTHKPHLTWTYPRPFFDAIPEGVTEAAHQAWPAQTPHLAFHECAEVMEVLDT
;
A
#
# COMPACT_ATOMS: atom_id res chain seq x y z
N ASN A 1 8.44 1.83 17.14
CA ASN A 1 7.99 0.70 16.29
C ASN A 1 7.80 -0.53 17.14
N PHE A 2 6.76 -1.33 16.86
CA PHE A 2 6.68 -2.67 17.43
C PHE A 2 7.91 -3.46 17.00
N LEU A 3 8.46 -4.31 17.87
CA LEU A 3 9.56 -5.19 17.49
C LEU A 3 9.08 -6.21 16.45
N ASN A 4 7.83 -6.69 16.57
CA ASN A 4 7.18 -7.50 15.55
C ASN A 4 5.80 -6.92 15.18
N HIS A 5 4.73 -7.30 15.88
CA HIS A 5 3.37 -6.88 15.55
C HIS A 5 2.52 -6.61 16.78
N PHE A 6 1.46 -5.82 16.63
CA PHE A 6 0.61 -5.45 17.76
C PHE A 6 -0.14 -6.65 18.40
N ARG A 7 -0.30 -7.78 17.70
CA ARG A 7 -0.93 -9.01 18.23
C ARG A 7 -0.04 -9.89 19.13
N GLU A 8 1.14 -9.43 19.51
CA GLU A 8 2.00 -10.19 20.42
C GLU A 8 1.37 -10.33 21.80
N ALA A 9 1.53 -11.52 22.41
CA ALA A 9 1.00 -11.82 23.72
C ALA A 9 1.55 -10.85 24.78
N GLY A 10 0.67 -10.15 25.49
CA GLY A 10 1.04 -9.16 26.51
C GLY A 10 1.53 -7.81 25.95
N VAL A 11 1.56 -7.62 24.63
CA VAL A 11 1.87 -6.33 24.00
C VAL A 11 0.57 -5.62 23.62
N GLY A 12 -0.22 -6.24 22.74
CA GLY A 12 -1.46 -5.68 22.21
C GLY A 12 -2.42 -6.73 21.65
N ASP A 13 -2.23 -8.00 22.02
CA ASP A 13 -3.12 -9.12 21.69
C ASP A 13 -4.58 -8.85 22.06
N ALA A 14 -4.81 -8.08 23.13
CA ALA A 14 -6.14 -7.63 23.57
C ALA A 14 -6.65 -6.34 22.88
N TRP A 15 -5.81 -5.60 22.15
CA TRP A 15 -6.22 -4.34 21.52
C TRP A 15 -7.26 -4.56 20.42
N VAL A 16 -8.02 -3.52 20.10
CA VAL A 16 -9.00 -3.55 19.01
C VAL A 16 -8.43 -2.76 17.84
N ALA A 17 -8.16 -3.44 16.74
CA ALA A 17 -7.73 -2.78 15.51
C ALA A 17 -8.90 -2.02 14.88
N LEU A 18 -8.61 -1.01 14.04
CA LEU A 18 -9.66 -0.21 13.41
C LEU A 18 -10.66 -1.05 12.59
N PRO A 19 -10.26 -2.01 11.73
CA PRO A 19 -11.21 -2.85 11.00
C PRO A 19 -12.01 -3.77 11.92
N GLU A 20 -11.36 -4.32 12.96
CA GLU A 20 -12.03 -5.12 14.00
C GLU A 20 -13.13 -4.33 14.72
N LEU A 21 -12.90 -3.04 15.01
CA LEU A 21 -13.90 -2.17 15.64
C LEU A 21 -15.16 -2.09 14.79
N PHE A 22 -15.03 -1.83 13.49
CA PHE A 22 -16.16 -1.81 12.56
C PHE A 22 -16.84 -3.17 12.49
N LYS A 23 -16.08 -4.25 12.41
CA LYS A 23 -16.63 -5.62 12.32
C LYS A 23 -17.46 -5.95 13.56
N ARG A 24 -16.96 -5.61 14.75
CA ARG A 24 -17.69 -5.79 16.03
C ARG A 24 -18.97 -4.96 16.09
N ALA A 25 -19.02 -3.82 15.39
CA ALA A 25 -20.21 -2.98 15.27
C ALA A 25 -21.19 -3.45 14.18
N GLY A 26 -20.98 -4.62 13.58
CA GLY A 26 -21.90 -5.22 12.59
C GLY A 26 -21.67 -4.77 11.15
N TYR A 27 -20.56 -4.08 10.87
CA TYR A 27 -20.21 -3.65 9.53
C TYR A 27 -19.75 -4.84 8.67
N LEU A 28 -20.02 -4.78 7.37
CA LEU A 28 -19.22 -5.50 6.38
C LEU A 28 -17.83 -4.87 6.34
N VAL A 29 -16.77 -5.62 6.60
CA VAL A 29 -15.40 -5.08 6.64
C VAL A 29 -14.51 -5.82 5.66
N THR A 30 -14.02 -5.12 4.65
CA THR A 30 -13.10 -5.69 3.65
C THR A 30 -12.03 -4.67 3.28
N GLY A 31 -11.03 -5.10 2.54
CA GLY A 31 -10.01 -4.22 2.01
C GLY A 31 -8.99 -4.96 1.17
N ALA A 32 -8.04 -4.22 0.61
CA ALA A 32 -6.97 -4.81 -0.15
C ALA A 32 -5.65 -4.04 0.00
N ASN A 33 -4.58 -4.73 -0.37
CA ASN A 33 -3.23 -4.22 -0.53
C ASN A 33 -2.63 -3.78 0.83
N LYS A 34 -1.83 -2.72 0.93
CA LYS A 34 -0.98 -2.45 2.11
C LYS A 34 -1.70 -1.76 3.29
N LEU A 35 -2.62 -2.44 3.98
CA LEU A 35 -3.25 -1.93 5.23
C LEU A 35 -2.58 -2.46 6.50
N TYR A 36 -2.11 -3.71 6.47
CA TYR A 36 -1.21 -4.27 7.46
C TYR A 36 0.19 -4.43 6.87
N HIS A 37 1.20 -4.54 7.74
CA HIS A 37 2.53 -4.89 7.28
C HIS A 37 2.51 -6.35 6.77
N GLU A 38 3.36 -6.65 5.79
CA GLU A 38 3.47 -8.00 5.22
C GLU A 38 3.72 -9.03 6.33
N GLY A 39 2.84 -10.03 6.41
CA GLY A 39 2.89 -11.10 7.42
C GLY A 39 2.64 -10.67 8.87
N LEU A 40 2.40 -9.39 9.15
CA LEU A 40 2.39 -8.82 10.49
C LEU A 40 1.15 -7.91 10.71
N PRO A 41 0.15 -8.36 11.49
CA PRO A 41 0.10 -9.61 12.24
C PRO A 41 -0.13 -10.84 11.34
N PRO A 42 0.08 -12.07 11.85
CA PRO A 42 -0.16 -13.30 11.09
C PRO A 42 -1.54 -13.32 10.46
N ASN A 43 -1.60 -13.81 9.22
CA ASN A 43 -2.83 -13.87 8.43
C ASN A 43 -3.55 -12.51 8.30
N PHE A 44 -2.81 -11.40 8.42
CA PHE A 44 -3.34 -10.04 8.31
C PHE A 44 -4.54 -9.79 9.22
N ASP A 45 -4.50 -10.40 10.41
CA ASP A 45 -5.55 -10.33 11.43
C ASP A 45 -6.89 -10.96 11.01
N LEU A 46 -6.94 -11.80 9.97
CA LEU A 46 -8.08 -12.65 9.67
C LEU A 46 -8.20 -13.80 10.69
N PRO A 47 -9.43 -14.17 11.11
CA PRO A 47 -10.71 -13.57 10.76
C PRO A 47 -11.13 -12.46 11.73
N ARG A 48 -10.24 -11.98 12.60
CA ARG A 48 -10.60 -11.05 13.68
C ARG A 48 -11.00 -9.66 13.18
N SER A 49 -10.20 -9.09 12.28
CA SER A 49 -10.41 -7.73 11.74
C SER A 49 -11.39 -7.66 10.57
N TRP A 50 -11.51 -8.72 9.78
CA TRP A 50 -12.15 -8.63 8.46
C TRP A 50 -13.30 -9.62 8.29
N SER A 51 -14.31 -9.23 7.53
CA SER A 51 -15.33 -10.15 7.02
C SER A 51 -14.69 -11.16 6.06
N THR A 52 -15.23 -12.37 6.03
CA THR A 52 -14.76 -13.45 5.14
C THR A 52 -15.60 -13.56 3.86
N SER A 53 -16.81 -13.00 3.87
CA SER A 53 -17.77 -13.06 2.76
C SER A 53 -18.36 -11.69 2.49
N GLY A 54 -18.70 -11.44 1.22
CA GLY A 54 -19.39 -10.26 0.76
C GLY A 54 -20.92 -10.38 0.85
N PRO A 55 -21.65 -9.32 0.45
CA PRO A 55 -23.11 -9.31 0.37
C PRO A 55 -23.70 -10.33 -0.62
N ASP A 56 -22.92 -10.73 -1.62
CA ASP A 56 -23.24 -11.74 -2.63
C ASP A 56 -23.04 -13.18 -2.12
N GLY A 57 -22.48 -13.34 -0.91
CA GLY A 57 -22.09 -14.63 -0.34
C GLY A 57 -20.72 -15.13 -0.81
N GLU A 58 -20.07 -14.42 -1.74
CA GLU A 58 -18.75 -14.80 -2.26
C GLU A 58 -17.62 -14.42 -1.28
N PRO A 59 -16.45 -15.07 -1.36
CA PRO A 59 -15.32 -14.73 -0.50
C PRO A 59 -14.81 -13.31 -0.74
N TRP A 60 -14.92 -12.44 0.28
CA TRP A 60 -14.39 -11.07 0.27
C TRP A 60 -13.38 -10.84 1.40
N PRO A 61 -12.40 -11.73 1.62
CA PRO A 61 -11.40 -11.50 2.64
C PRO A 61 -10.60 -10.23 2.31
N TYR A 62 -9.92 -9.71 3.33
CA TYR A 62 -8.80 -8.83 3.10
C TYR A 62 -7.76 -9.55 2.23
N LEU A 63 -7.26 -8.86 1.21
CA LEU A 63 -6.19 -9.34 0.35
C LEU A 63 -4.97 -8.46 0.59
N ASP A 64 -3.85 -9.02 1.02
CA ASP A 64 -2.62 -8.29 1.28
C ASP A 64 -1.92 -7.78 0.02
N GLU A 65 -2.08 -8.50 -1.09
CA GLU A 65 -1.67 -8.05 -2.41
C GLU A 65 -2.72 -8.47 -3.45
N VAL A 66 -3.09 -7.55 -4.34
CA VAL A 66 -3.90 -7.89 -5.51
C VAL A 66 -2.96 -8.20 -6.65
N PRO A 67 -2.97 -9.42 -7.21
CA PRO A 67 -2.03 -9.80 -8.26
C PRO A 67 -2.06 -8.82 -9.43
N ALA A 68 -0.90 -8.21 -9.71
CA ALA A 68 -0.71 -7.44 -10.93
C ALA A 68 -0.79 -8.36 -12.15
N ASN A 69 -1.28 -7.83 -13.26
CA ASN A 69 -1.27 -8.53 -14.54
C ASN A 69 -0.51 -7.74 -15.62
N ALA A 70 0.16 -6.64 -15.26
CA ALA A 70 0.96 -5.82 -16.16
C ALA A 70 2.05 -6.63 -16.91
N SER A 71 2.27 -6.30 -18.18
CA SER A 71 3.47 -6.71 -18.92
C SER A 71 4.62 -5.85 -18.42
N THR A 72 5.44 -6.38 -17.51
CA THR A 72 6.50 -5.63 -16.81
C THR A 72 7.75 -5.46 -17.67
N SER A 73 7.63 -4.97 -18.91
CA SER A 73 8.81 -4.49 -19.62
C SER A 73 9.27 -3.21 -18.94
N CYS A 74 10.38 -3.31 -18.23
CA CYS A 74 10.99 -2.19 -17.55
C CYS A 74 11.74 -1.32 -18.56
N ASP A 75 11.33 -0.05 -18.68
CA ASP A 75 11.90 0.89 -19.64
C ASP A 75 12.86 1.86 -18.92
N HIS A 76 14.15 1.71 -19.19
CA HIS A 76 15.21 2.57 -18.65
C HIS A 76 15.78 3.52 -19.71
N ALA A 77 15.10 3.69 -20.85
CA ALA A 77 15.58 4.55 -21.93
C ALA A 77 15.47 6.05 -21.58
N ASN A 78 16.38 6.84 -22.16
CA ASN A 78 16.41 8.30 -22.11
C ASN A 78 16.48 8.91 -20.70
N LEU A 79 17.19 8.25 -19.79
CA LEU A 79 17.41 8.76 -18.45
C LEU A 79 18.70 9.56 -18.39
N SER A 80 18.65 10.71 -17.72
CA SER A 80 19.79 11.60 -17.50
C SER A 80 20.62 11.26 -16.25
N PHE A 81 20.24 10.20 -15.52
CA PHE A 81 20.85 9.78 -14.26
C PHE A 81 21.20 8.29 -14.27
N THR A 82 22.03 7.86 -13.32
CA THR A 82 22.45 6.47 -13.17
C THR A 82 21.30 5.58 -12.74
N ASP A 83 21.06 4.52 -13.50
CA ASP A 83 20.10 3.49 -13.14
C ASP A 83 20.67 2.56 -12.06
N ASP A 84 20.15 2.68 -10.84
CA ASP A 84 20.52 1.86 -9.67
C ASP A 84 19.57 0.67 -9.46
N GLY A 85 18.68 0.40 -10.42
CA GLY A 85 17.69 -0.68 -10.35
C GLY A 85 16.55 -0.41 -9.37
N ARG A 86 16.46 0.79 -8.79
CA ARG A 86 15.40 1.15 -7.83
C ARG A 86 14.13 1.67 -8.47
N PHE A 87 14.16 2.04 -9.75
CA PHE A 87 12.97 2.46 -10.49
C PHE A 87 12.73 1.58 -11.71
N CYS A 88 11.48 1.58 -12.16
CA CYS A 88 11.05 0.85 -13.33
C CYS A 88 9.93 1.63 -14.03
N LEU A 89 10.23 2.27 -15.15
CA LEU A 89 9.21 2.97 -15.92
C LEU A 89 8.45 1.98 -16.77
N THR A 90 7.13 1.99 -16.67
CA THR A 90 6.26 1.08 -17.41
C THR A 90 5.46 1.81 -18.48
N THR A 91 5.13 1.11 -19.55
CA THR A 91 4.19 1.60 -20.56
C THR A 91 2.80 1.11 -20.19
N PRO A 92 1.81 2.00 -19.97
CA PRO A 92 0.43 1.58 -19.78
C PRO A 92 -0.06 0.72 -20.94
N VAL A 93 -0.62 -0.43 -20.63
CA VAL A 93 -1.27 -1.31 -21.61
C VAL A 93 -2.74 -1.45 -21.20
N PRO A 94 -3.69 -1.36 -22.14
CA PRO A 94 -5.11 -1.55 -21.81
C PRO A 94 -5.35 -2.89 -21.11
N GLU A 95 -6.20 -2.88 -20.07
CA GLU A 95 -6.55 -4.06 -19.24
C GLU A 95 -5.36 -4.75 -18.55
N ARG A 96 -4.26 -4.01 -18.35
CA ARG A 96 -3.02 -4.49 -17.73
C ARG A 96 -2.59 -3.49 -16.65
N TYR A 97 -2.56 -3.94 -15.41
CA TYR A 97 -2.52 -3.11 -14.22
C TYR A 97 -1.33 -3.45 -13.35
N LEU A 98 -0.72 -2.40 -12.79
CA LEU A 98 0.21 -2.51 -11.67
C LEU A 98 -0.56 -2.89 -10.39
N THR A 99 0.13 -3.39 -9.38
CA THR A 99 -0.47 -3.89 -8.13
C THR A 99 -1.44 -2.88 -7.49
N ASP A 100 -1.03 -1.62 -7.33
CA ASP A 100 -1.87 -0.58 -6.72
C ASP A 100 -3.10 -0.24 -7.58
N GLU A 101 -2.97 -0.26 -8.90
CA GLU A 101 -4.08 -0.02 -9.81
C GLU A 101 -5.07 -1.20 -9.78
N ALA A 102 -4.57 -2.44 -9.79
CA ALA A 102 -5.40 -3.63 -9.65
C ALA A 102 -6.16 -3.62 -8.31
N ALA A 103 -5.48 -3.24 -7.22
CA ALA A 103 -6.08 -3.09 -5.91
C ALA A 103 -7.15 -1.99 -5.87
N ALA A 104 -6.86 -0.82 -6.45
CA ALA A 104 -7.83 0.28 -6.53
C ALA A 104 -9.08 -0.13 -7.30
N ARG A 105 -8.94 -0.85 -8.43
CA ARG A 105 -10.09 -1.36 -9.20
C ARG A 105 -10.91 -2.39 -8.41
N LEU A 106 -10.26 -3.34 -7.74
CA LEU A 106 -10.95 -4.31 -6.89
C LEU A 106 -11.72 -3.62 -5.76
N VAL A 107 -11.07 -2.69 -5.05
CA VAL A 107 -11.69 -1.97 -3.93
C VAL A 107 -12.84 -1.10 -4.42
N ALA A 108 -12.70 -0.42 -5.56
CA ALA A 108 -13.78 0.35 -6.16
C ALA A 108 -15.00 -0.53 -6.49
N SER A 109 -14.78 -1.73 -7.04
CA SER A 109 -15.86 -2.70 -7.28
C SER A 109 -16.54 -3.12 -5.97
N ARG A 110 -15.76 -3.54 -4.96
CA ARG A 110 -16.30 -3.94 -3.64
C ARG A 110 -17.05 -2.79 -2.95
N LEU A 111 -16.58 -1.55 -3.11
CA LEU A 111 -17.26 -0.38 -2.59
C LEU A 111 -18.63 -0.18 -3.26
N ALA A 112 -18.71 -0.29 -4.59
CA ALA A 112 -19.97 -0.19 -5.32
C ALA A 112 -20.98 -1.26 -4.87
N ASP A 113 -20.52 -2.50 -4.74
CA ASP A 113 -21.36 -3.62 -4.29
C ASP A 113 -21.79 -3.47 -2.81
N ALA A 114 -20.90 -2.96 -1.94
CA ALA A 114 -21.22 -2.66 -0.56
C ALA A 114 -22.25 -1.53 -0.42
N ILE A 115 -22.15 -0.48 -1.24
CA ILE A 115 -23.17 0.59 -1.34
C ILE A 115 -24.52 0.01 -1.76
N ALA A 116 -24.54 -0.80 -2.83
CA ALA A 116 -25.78 -1.42 -3.32
C ALA A 116 -26.41 -2.38 -2.30
N SER A 117 -25.60 -3.05 -1.48
CA SER A 117 -26.07 -3.88 -0.37
C SER A 117 -26.63 -3.03 0.77
N TRP A 118 -25.94 -1.96 1.15
CA TRP A 118 -26.37 -1.04 2.21
C TRP A 118 -27.75 -0.43 1.90
N GLU A 119 -28.01 -0.05 0.65
CA GLU A 119 -29.32 0.48 0.23
C GLU A 119 -30.48 -0.52 0.46
N LYS A 120 -30.20 -1.83 0.40
CA LYS A 120 -31.21 -2.89 0.54
C LYS A 120 -31.34 -3.40 1.98
N THR A 121 -30.23 -3.44 2.70
CA THR A 121 -30.12 -4.14 3.98
C THR A 121 -29.93 -3.19 5.17
N SER A 122 -29.55 -1.94 4.90
CA SER A 122 -29.06 -0.98 5.88
C SER A 122 -27.82 -1.44 6.67
N GLN A 123 -27.17 -2.55 6.26
CA GLN A 123 -25.92 -2.98 6.87
C GLN A 123 -24.80 -2.01 6.46
N PRO A 124 -24.13 -1.33 7.41
CA PRO A 124 -23.05 -0.42 7.07
C PRO A 124 -21.78 -1.20 6.66
N PHE A 125 -20.84 -0.52 6.03
CA PHE A 125 -19.60 -1.14 5.54
C PHE A 125 -18.36 -0.28 5.81
N PHE A 126 -17.21 -0.96 5.89
CA PHE A 126 -15.87 -0.39 5.90
C PHE A 126 -15.08 -1.07 4.77
N VAL A 127 -14.53 -0.26 3.86
CA VAL A 127 -13.71 -0.75 2.75
C VAL A 127 -12.38 -0.01 2.78
N GLY A 128 -11.29 -0.75 2.98
CA GLY A 128 -9.93 -0.18 3.01
C GLY A 128 -9.13 -0.42 1.74
N LEU A 129 -8.31 0.55 1.35
CA LEU A 129 -7.28 0.43 0.31
C LEU A 129 -5.97 1.00 0.86
N GLY A 130 -4.90 0.22 0.86
CA GLY A 130 -3.55 0.71 1.12
C GLY A 130 -2.70 0.65 -0.14
N THR A 131 -2.21 1.77 -0.66
CA THR A 131 -1.29 1.77 -1.80
C THR A 131 0.13 1.41 -1.34
N HIS A 132 0.85 0.63 -2.14
CA HIS A 132 2.27 0.36 -1.90
C HIS A 132 3.13 1.55 -2.30
N LYS A 133 2.82 2.22 -3.42
CA LYS A 133 3.56 3.41 -3.84
C LYS A 133 3.32 4.57 -2.87
N PRO A 134 4.36 5.35 -2.55
CA PRO A 134 5.64 5.47 -3.25
C PRO A 134 6.78 4.52 -2.78
N HIS A 135 6.51 3.47 -2.00
CA HIS A 135 7.55 2.54 -1.53
C HIS A 135 8.34 1.91 -2.68
N LEU A 136 9.64 1.68 -2.43
CA LEU A 136 10.56 1.05 -3.36
C LEU A 136 10.15 -0.39 -3.72
N THR A 137 10.50 -0.88 -4.90
CA THR A 137 11.08 -0.15 -6.03
C THR A 137 10.05 0.77 -6.69
N TRP A 138 10.47 1.91 -7.23
CA TRP A 138 9.60 2.85 -7.95
C TRP A 138 9.22 2.31 -9.32
N THR A 139 8.30 1.35 -9.34
CA THR A 139 7.66 0.84 -10.56
C THR A 139 6.39 1.62 -10.85
N TYR A 140 6.37 2.45 -11.89
CA TYR A 140 5.24 3.31 -12.23
C TYR A 140 5.24 3.72 -13.71
N PRO A 141 4.10 4.20 -14.26
CA PRO A 141 4.03 4.52 -15.67
C PRO A 141 4.91 5.70 -16.10
N ARG A 142 5.61 5.56 -17.23
CA ARG A 142 6.46 6.58 -17.84
C ARG A 142 5.80 7.97 -17.97
N PRO A 143 4.50 8.11 -18.31
CA PRO A 143 3.88 9.44 -18.38
C PRO A 143 3.95 10.25 -17.08
N PHE A 144 4.03 9.61 -15.90
CA PHE A 144 4.23 10.32 -14.65
C PHE A 144 5.67 10.81 -14.48
N PHE A 145 6.65 10.08 -15.02
CA PHE A 145 8.05 10.51 -15.04
C PHE A 145 8.25 11.68 -16.00
N ASP A 146 7.72 11.56 -17.23
CA ASP A 146 7.81 12.61 -18.26
C ASP A 146 7.10 13.92 -17.85
N ALA A 147 6.19 13.85 -16.87
CA ALA A 147 5.51 15.02 -16.31
C ALA A 147 6.31 15.74 -15.21
N ILE A 148 7.43 15.18 -14.75
CA ILE A 148 8.31 15.84 -13.78
C ILE A 148 9.01 17.01 -14.47
N PRO A 149 8.93 18.25 -13.94
CA PRO A 149 9.56 19.40 -14.57
C PRO A 149 11.08 19.26 -14.59
N GLU A 150 11.72 19.85 -15.60
CA GLU A 150 13.18 19.98 -15.60
C GLU A 150 13.65 20.90 -14.46
N GLY A 151 14.88 20.66 -13.98
CA GLY A 151 15.50 21.52 -12.97
C GLY A 151 14.88 21.42 -11.58
N VAL A 152 14.35 20.26 -11.20
CA VAL A 152 13.94 19.99 -9.81
C VAL A 152 15.14 20.25 -8.89
N THR A 153 15.03 21.26 -8.04
CA THR A 153 16.04 21.58 -7.04
C THR A 153 16.10 20.48 -6.00
N GLU A 154 17.30 20.08 -5.63
CA GLU A 154 17.53 19.13 -4.54
C GLU A 154 17.04 19.68 -3.20
N ALA A 155 16.94 18.79 -2.20
CA ALA A 155 16.57 19.19 -0.84
C ALA A 155 17.58 20.23 -0.31
N ALA A 156 17.09 21.32 0.27
CA ALA A 156 17.93 22.40 0.82
C ALA A 156 18.88 21.93 1.94
N HIS A 157 18.57 20.80 2.58
CA HIS A 157 19.36 20.18 3.63
C HIS A 157 19.75 18.77 3.20
N GLN A 158 20.98 18.63 2.72
CA GLN A 158 21.49 17.36 2.17
C GLN A 158 22.30 16.55 3.18
N ALA A 159 22.64 17.16 4.31
CA ALA A 159 23.34 16.52 5.42
C ALA A 159 22.40 16.34 6.62
N TRP A 160 22.68 15.31 7.41
CA TRP A 160 21.98 15.12 8.67
C TRP A 160 22.27 16.27 9.65
N PRO A 161 21.26 16.79 10.36
CA PRO A 161 21.51 17.77 11.40
C PRO A 161 22.43 17.20 12.48
N ALA A 162 23.55 17.87 12.75
CA ALA A 162 24.56 17.41 13.71
C ALA A 162 24.02 17.18 15.14
N GLN A 163 22.91 17.82 15.48
CA GLN A 163 22.25 17.73 16.79
C GLN A 163 21.26 16.56 16.87
N THR A 164 20.95 15.91 15.75
CA THR A 164 19.98 14.81 15.71
C THR A 164 20.71 13.48 15.89
N PRO A 165 20.33 12.64 16.88
CA PRO A 165 20.99 11.36 17.10
C PRO A 165 20.78 10.44 15.90
N HIS A 166 21.78 9.61 15.58
CA HIS A 166 21.71 8.68 14.44
C HIS A 166 20.48 7.76 14.48
N LEU A 167 20.03 7.38 15.68
CA LEU A 167 18.84 6.53 15.88
C LEU A 167 17.53 7.17 15.38
N ALA A 168 17.48 8.50 15.23
CA ALA A 168 16.32 9.19 14.69
C ALA A 168 16.19 9.02 13.17
N PHE A 169 17.20 8.45 12.51
CA PHE A 169 17.17 8.15 11.08
C PHE A 169 16.89 6.66 10.84
N HIS A 170 16.31 6.36 9.68
CA HIS A 170 16.00 5.00 9.26
C HIS A 170 16.88 4.64 8.05
N GLU A 171 17.53 3.47 8.10
CA GLU A 171 18.17 2.87 6.92
C GLU A 171 17.05 2.40 5.98
N CYS A 172 16.79 3.12 4.88
CA CYS A 172 15.59 3.13 3.99
C CYS A 172 14.73 4.40 4.03
N ALA A 173 15.28 5.58 4.34
CA ALA A 173 14.67 6.84 3.83
C ALA A 173 14.72 6.78 2.30
N GLU A 174 13.58 6.61 1.61
CA GLU A 174 13.45 5.93 0.30
C GLU A 174 14.21 6.50 -0.93
N VAL A 175 15.14 7.46 -0.80
CA VAL A 175 16.60 7.30 -1.09
C VAL A 175 17.34 8.60 -0.71
N MET A 176 18.47 8.49 0.02
CA MET A 176 19.47 9.56 0.19
C MET A 176 20.84 9.04 -0.25
N GLU A 177 21.47 9.65 -1.26
CA GLU A 177 22.93 9.60 -1.45
C GLU A 177 23.45 10.96 -1.93
N VAL A 178 24.13 11.68 -1.04
CA VAL A 178 25.26 12.53 -1.42
C VAL A 178 26.49 11.84 -0.86
N LEU A 179 27.19 11.07 -1.69
CA LEU A 179 28.53 10.59 -1.38
C LEU A 179 29.52 11.71 -1.70
N ASP A 180 29.69 12.66 -0.79
CA ASP A 180 30.88 13.50 -0.79
C ASP A 180 32.01 12.71 -0.10
N THR A 181 32.93 12.19 -0.91
CA THR A 181 34.31 11.87 -0.48
C THR A 181 35.16 13.11 -0.43
#